data_AF-A0A7C8Z1U8-F1
#
_entry.id   AF-A0A7C8Z1U8-F1
#
_cell.length_a   1.000
_cell.length_b   1.000
_cell.length_c   1.000
_cell.angle_alpha   90.00
_cell.angle_beta   90.00
_cell.angle_gamma   90.00
#
_symmetry.space_group_name_H-M   'P 1'
#
loop_
_entity.id
_entity.type
_entity.pdbx_description
1 polymer ?
#
loop_
_entity_poly.entity_id
_entity_poly.type
_entity_poly.pdbx_seq_one_letter_code
_entity_poly.pdbx_strand_id
1 'polypeptide(L)'
;KRKRWLFTLLSALIVSFVVFLSAISGLSASHAFAFWSNKAGVFAGHDRQQPPSFAYYIYGGGGDKERILRLLFAVYHPRNRYLLHLSSEASREEREWLATAVISVPVIRAFGNVDLIGKPIWLT
;
A
#
# COMPACT_ATOMS: atom_id res chain seq x y z
N LYS A 1 -39.33 20.70 -27.36
CA LYS A 1 -37.96 21.25 -27.59
C LYS A 1 -37.10 21.42 -26.30
N ARG A 2 -37.66 21.38 -25.07
CA ARG A 2 -36.93 21.64 -23.80
C ARG A 2 -36.08 20.48 -23.23
N LYS A 3 -36.28 19.23 -23.69
CA LYS A 3 -35.66 18.04 -23.09
C LYS A 3 -34.20 17.77 -23.50
N ARG A 4 -33.71 18.34 -24.60
CA ARG A 4 -32.35 18.05 -25.14
C ARG A 4 -31.22 18.65 -24.30
N TRP A 5 -31.46 19.83 -23.72
CA TRP A 5 -30.52 20.52 -22.83
C TRP A 5 -30.37 19.84 -21.46
N LEU A 6 -31.37 19.07 -21.04
CA LEU A 6 -31.29 18.30 -19.79
C LEU A 6 -30.31 17.12 -19.93
N PHE A 7 -30.27 16.46 -21.09
CA PHE A 7 -29.34 15.35 -21.33
C PHE A 7 -27.88 15.80 -21.42
N THR A 8 -27.61 17.00 -21.96
CA THR A 8 -26.25 17.55 -22.00
C THR A 8 -25.74 17.94 -20.61
N LEU A 9 -26.59 18.52 -19.76
CA LEU A 9 -26.24 18.84 -18.37
C LEU A 9 -26.03 17.57 -17.53
N LEU A 10 -26.90 16.57 -17.67
CA LEU A 10 -26.76 15.30 -16.96
C LEU A 10 -25.48 14.56 -17.38
N SER A 11 -25.17 14.53 -18.68
CA SER A 11 -23.94 13.94 -19.20
C SER A 11 -22.69 14.65 -18.64
N ALA A 12 -22.65 15.99 -18.68
CA ALA A 12 -21.54 16.75 -18.15
C ALA A 12 -21.32 16.52 -16.64
N LEU A 13 -22.41 16.39 -15.86
CA LEU A 13 -22.35 16.06 -14.43
C LEU A 13 -21.75 14.67 -14.20
N ILE A 14 -22.20 13.66 -14.96
CA ILE A 14 -21.68 12.29 -14.85
C ILE A 14 -20.19 12.23 -15.20
N VAL A 15 -19.77 12.88 -16.29
CA VAL A 15 -18.36 12.93 -16.69
C VAL A 15 -17.52 13.62 -15.63
N SER A 16 -17.97 14.77 -15.12
CA SER A 16 -17.28 15.48 -14.02
C SER A 16 -17.18 14.63 -12.75
N PHE A 17 -18.26 13.91 -12.40
CA PHE A 17 -18.29 13.04 -11.24
C PHE A 17 -17.34 11.84 -11.37
N VAL A 18 -17.24 11.23 -12.56
CA VAL A 18 -16.29 10.15 -12.84
C VAL A 18 -14.84 10.65 -12.75
N VAL A 19 -14.56 11.84 -13.28
CA VAL A 19 -13.22 12.47 -13.17
C VAL A 19 -12.88 12.77 -11.71
N PHE A 20 -13.85 13.27 -10.93
CA PHE A 20 -13.70 13.55 -9.51
C PHE A 20 -13.40 12.28 -8.68
N LEU A 21 -14.15 11.19 -8.91
CA LEU A 21 -13.89 9.89 -8.28
C LEU A 21 -12.52 9.30 -8.67
N SER A 22 -12.10 9.54 -9.92
CA SER A 22 -10.78 9.12 -10.40
C SER A 22 -9.66 9.94 -9.76
N ALA A 23 -9.87 11.22 -9.45
CA ALA A 23 -8.90 12.05 -8.74
C ALA A 23 -8.72 11.60 -7.28
N ILE A 24 -9.81 11.19 -6.61
CA ILE A 24 -9.75 10.63 -5.25
C ILE A 24 -9.00 9.29 -5.23
N SER A 25 -9.18 8.47 -6.27
CA SER A 25 -8.53 7.16 -6.39
C SER A 25 -7.10 7.24 -6.99
N GLY A 26 -6.79 8.34 -7.68
CA GLY A 26 -5.68 8.48 -8.62
C GLY A 26 -4.31 8.77 -7.99
N LEU A 27 -4.23 9.11 -6.70
CA LEU A 27 -2.93 9.26 -6.04
C LEU A 27 -2.08 7.98 -6.08
N SER A 28 -2.68 6.80 -6.31
CA SER A 28 -1.93 5.54 -6.44
C SER A 28 -1.21 5.40 -7.79
N ALA A 29 -1.76 5.95 -8.88
CA ALA A 29 -1.19 5.79 -10.23
C ALA A 29 0.06 6.66 -10.44
N SER A 30 0.14 7.80 -9.75
CA SER A 30 1.28 8.72 -9.77
C SER A 30 2.56 8.05 -9.23
N HIS A 31 2.44 7.18 -8.22
CA HIS A 31 3.57 6.43 -7.69
C HIS A 31 4.07 5.32 -8.63
N ALA A 32 3.17 4.68 -9.39
CA ALA A 32 3.53 3.67 -10.38
C ALA A 32 4.32 4.27 -11.56
N PHE A 33 3.93 5.46 -12.03
CA PHE A 33 4.63 6.17 -13.11
C PHE A 33 5.98 6.76 -12.65
N ALA A 34 6.03 7.32 -11.43
CA ALA A 34 7.30 7.75 -10.83
C ALA A 34 8.28 6.56 -10.66
N PHE A 35 7.78 5.38 -10.29
CA PHE A 35 8.59 4.19 -10.13
C PHE A 35 9.16 3.64 -11.45
N TRP A 36 8.38 3.60 -12.54
CA TRP A 36 8.91 3.17 -13.86
C TRP A 36 10.08 4.06 -14.29
N SER A 37 9.94 5.38 -14.11
CA SER A 37 11.01 6.35 -14.39
C SER A 37 12.26 6.10 -13.53
N ASN A 38 12.07 5.81 -12.25
CA ASN A 38 13.18 5.52 -11.33
C ASN A 38 13.86 4.17 -11.61
N LYS A 39 13.13 3.16 -12.09
CA LYS A 39 13.68 1.82 -12.37
C LYS A 39 14.60 1.82 -13.61
N ALA A 40 14.32 2.67 -14.59
CA ALA A 40 15.21 2.88 -15.74
C ALA A 40 16.58 3.48 -15.34
N GLY A 41 16.65 4.21 -14.22
CA GLY A 41 17.89 4.75 -13.66
C GLY A 41 18.71 3.76 -12.80
N VAL A 42 18.12 2.64 -12.36
CA VAL A 42 18.79 1.68 -11.43
C VAL A 42 19.79 0.75 -12.13
N PHE A 43 19.63 0.51 -13.43
CA PHE A 43 20.52 -0.40 -14.18
C PHE A 43 21.72 0.28 -14.86
N ALA A 44 21.83 1.61 -14.78
CA ALA A 44 22.83 2.38 -15.53
C ALA A 44 23.96 3.01 -14.69
N GLY A 45 24.02 2.78 -13.38
CA GLY A 45 25.10 3.35 -12.56
C GLY A 45 25.05 2.89 -11.12
N HIS A 46 25.78 1.82 -10.80
CA HIS A 46 26.14 1.55 -9.42
C HIS A 46 27.06 2.68 -8.92
N ASP A 47 26.84 3.06 -7.66
CA ASP A 47 27.81 3.73 -6.78
C ASP A 47 27.91 5.26 -6.98
N ARG A 48 27.32 6.11 -6.14
CA ARG A 48 27.97 6.51 -4.85
C ARG A 48 27.09 7.34 -3.89
N GLN A 49 25.75 7.32 -4.00
CA GLN A 49 24.91 8.26 -3.22
C GLN A 49 23.62 7.67 -2.63
N GLN A 50 23.29 6.40 -2.89
CA GLN A 50 22.06 5.82 -2.31
C GLN A 50 22.33 5.21 -0.92
N PRO A 51 21.53 5.56 0.10
CA PRO A 51 21.68 4.96 1.42
C PRO A 51 21.43 3.43 1.37
N PRO A 52 21.97 2.65 2.31
CA PRO A 52 21.73 1.21 2.36
C PRO A 52 20.25 0.88 2.56
N SER A 53 19.84 -0.32 2.12
CA SER A 53 18.53 -0.90 2.39
C SER A 53 18.62 -2.04 3.38
N PHE A 54 17.64 -2.17 4.26
CA PHE A 54 17.59 -3.19 5.30
C PHE A 54 16.41 -4.15 5.11
N ALA A 55 16.55 -5.36 5.64
CA ALA A 55 15.47 -6.31 5.81
C ALA A 55 15.21 -6.50 7.30
N TYR A 56 13.97 -6.25 7.72
CA TYR A 56 13.53 -6.39 9.10
C TYR A 56 12.66 -7.62 9.26
N TYR A 57 12.95 -8.39 10.30
CA TYR A 57 12.06 -9.42 10.80
C TYR A 57 11.46 -8.93 12.12
N ILE A 58 10.15 -8.71 12.13
CA ILE A 58 9.41 -8.20 13.28
C ILE A 58 8.53 -9.32 13.83
N TYR A 59 8.83 -9.76 15.04
CA TYR A 59 8.10 -10.79 15.75
C TYR A 59 7.26 -10.20 16.90
N GLY A 60 6.09 -10.79 17.16
CA GLY A 60 5.31 -10.53 18.37
C GLY A 60 4.47 -11.73 18.80
N GLY A 61 4.13 -11.77 20.09
CA GLY A 61 3.27 -12.78 20.71
C GLY A 61 1.78 -12.55 20.48
N GLY A 62 0.93 -13.31 21.17
CA GLY A 62 -0.50 -13.02 21.24
C GLY A 62 -0.75 -11.65 21.87
N GLY A 63 -1.66 -10.85 21.29
CA GLY A 63 -1.93 -9.49 21.75
C GLY A 63 -0.92 -8.42 21.34
N ASP A 64 0.13 -8.76 20.57
CA ASP A 64 1.15 -7.79 20.14
C ASP A 64 0.87 -7.15 18.76
N LYS A 65 -0.28 -7.42 18.14
CA LYS A 65 -0.61 -6.93 16.79
C LYS A 65 -0.49 -5.41 16.66
N GLU A 66 -0.97 -4.63 17.64
CA GLU A 66 -0.84 -3.17 17.65
C GLU A 66 0.62 -2.73 17.87
N ARG A 67 1.40 -3.48 18.66
CA ARG A 67 2.80 -3.19 18.91
C ARG A 67 3.65 -3.41 17.65
N ILE A 68 3.41 -4.51 16.94
CA ILE A 68 4.03 -4.79 15.64
C ILE A 68 3.69 -3.68 14.65
N LEU A 69 2.41 -3.30 14.53
CA LEU A 69 1.98 -2.26 13.60
C LEU A 69 2.63 -0.91 13.93
N ARG A 70 2.66 -0.54 15.22
CA ARG A 70 3.32 0.68 15.68
C ARG A 70 4.81 0.69 15.37
N LEU A 71 5.50 -0.44 15.59
CA LEU A 71 6.92 -0.57 15.26
C LEU A 71 7.15 -0.46 13.76
N LEU A 72 6.36 -1.17 12.95
CA LEU A 72 6.42 -1.10 11.49
C LEU A 72 6.36 0.36 11.02
N PHE A 73 5.38 1.14 11.50
CA PHE A 73 5.26 2.56 11.12
C PHE A 73 6.43 3.42 11.58
N ALA A 74 6.99 3.14 12.76
CA ALA A 74 8.16 3.87 13.26
C ALA A 74 9.43 3.64 12.43
N VAL A 75 9.60 2.43 11.88
CA VAL A 75 10.81 2.06 11.11
C VAL A 75 10.56 1.97 9.60
N TYR A 76 9.38 2.34 9.12
CA TYR A 76 8.99 2.13 7.72
C TYR A 76 9.81 3.01 6.77
N HIS A 77 10.37 2.38 5.75
CA HIS A 77 11.00 3.04 4.63
C HIS A 77 10.69 2.28 3.33
N PRO A 78 10.32 2.97 2.23
CA PRO A 78 9.93 2.32 0.98
C PRO A 78 10.98 1.42 0.33
N ARG A 79 12.27 1.62 0.67
CA ARG A 79 13.39 0.80 0.17
C ARG A 79 13.72 -0.42 1.02
N ASN A 80 13.16 -0.52 2.22
CA ASN A 80 13.40 -1.64 3.14
C ASN A 80 12.35 -2.73 2.93
N ARG A 81 12.66 -3.96 3.36
CA ARG A 81 11.76 -5.11 3.36
C ARG A 81 11.38 -5.49 4.78
N TYR A 82 10.12 -5.88 4.99
CA TYR A 82 9.59 -6.21 6.30
C TYR A 82 8.91 -7.57 6.26
N LEU A 83 9.28 -8.44 7.20
CA LEU A 83 8.63 -9.72 7.43
C LEU A 83 8.03 -9.70 8.83
N LEU A 84 6.70 -9.69 8.90
CA LEU A 84 5.94 -9.68 10.14
C LEU A 84 5.58 -11.11 10.53
N HIS A 85 5.77 -11.45 11.79
CA HIS A 85 5.42 -12.76 12.32
C HIS A 85 4.70 -12.62 13.65
N LEU A 86 3.45 -13.10 13.70
CA LEU A 86 2.71 -13.31 14.93
C LEU A 86 2.87 -14.77 15.39
N SER A 87 3.17 -14.95 16.68
CA SER A 87 3.25 -16.26 17.35
C SER A 87 2.07 -17.18 17.00
N SER A 88 2.27 -18.49 17.17
CA SER A 88 1.19 -19.48 17.10
C SER A 88 0.08 -19.20 18.12
N GLU A 89 0.41 -18.54 19.23
CA GLU A 89 -0.54 -18.12 20.28
C GLU A 89 -1.51 -17.02 19.83
N ALA A 90 -1.13 -16.24 18.82
CA ALA A 90 -1.99 -15.18 18.30
C ALA A 90 -3.21 -15.76 17.60
N SER A 91 -4.37 -15.14 17.83
CA SER A 91 -5.63 -15.61 17.24
C SER A 91 -5.67 -15.36 15.73
N ARG A 92 -6.57 -16.04 15.02
CA ARG A 92 -6.77 -15.81 13.59
C ARG A 92 -7.20 -14.36 13.31
N GLU A 93 -8.07 -13.83 14.17
CA GLU A 93 -8.59 -12.46 14.10
C GLU A 93 -7.46 -11.44 14.27
N GLU A 94 -6.47 -11.72 15.11
CA GLU A 94 -5.31 -10.85 15.27
C GLU A 94 -4.45 -10.79 14.00
N ARG A 95 -4.25 -11.94 13.35
CA ARG A 95 -3.51 -12.02 12.08
C ARG A 95 -4.26 -11.30 10.95
N GLU A 96 -5.57 -11.52 10.84
CA GLU A 96 -6.42 -10.86 9.84
C GLU A 96 -6.49 -9.35 10.08
N TRP A 97 -6.61 -8.92 11.33
CA TRP A 97 -6.58 -7.51 11.70
C TRP A 97 -5.25 -6.86 11.30
N LEU A 98 -4.12 -7.49 11.64
CA LEU A 98 -2.79 -6.95 11.32
C LEU A 98 -2.60 -6.83 9.81
N ALA A 99 -3.00 -7.87 9.08
CA ALA A 99 -2.86 -7.89 7.63
C ALA A 99 -3.79 -6.82 6.97
N THR A 100 -5.01 -6.65 7.48
CA THR A 100 -5.94 -5.59 7.01
C THR A 100 -5.39 -4.20 7.31
N ALA A 101 -4.83 -4.00 8.50
CA ALA A 101 -4.24 -2.73 8.90
C ALA A 101 -3.05 -2.36 8.00
N VAL A 102 -2.18 -3.32 7.70
CA VAL A 102 -1.02 -3.12 6.80
C VAL A 102 -1.46 -2.74 5.38
N ILE A 103 -2.43 -3.44 4.78
CA ILE A 103 -2.87 -3.17 3.40
C ILE A 103 -3.72 -1.90 3.26
N SER A 104 -4.34 -1.45 4.36
CA SER A 104 -5.10 -0.20 4.39
C SER A 104 -4.21 1.02 4.15
N VAL A 105 -2.92 0.94 4.51
CA VAL A 105 -1.95 2.03 4.34
C VAL A 105 -1.55 2.15 2.88
N PRO A 106 -1.87 3.27 2.19
CA PRO A 106 -1.63 3.40 0.75
C PRO A 106 -0.16 3.25 0.36
N VAL A 107 0.77 3.77 1.17
CA VAL A 107 2.20 3.67 0.88
C VAL A 107 2.70 2.23 0.96
N ILE A 108 2.31 1.47 1.98
CA ILE A 108 2.71 0.06 2.10
C ILE A 108 2.13 -0.76 0.94
N ARG A 109 0.85 -0.53 0.61
CA ARG A 109 0.20 -1.19 -0.53
C ARG A 109 0.86 -0.86 -1.87
N ALA A 110 1.33 0.37 -2.06
CA ALA A 110 2.01 0.80 -3.29
C ALA A 110 3.40 0.18 -3.46
N PHE A 111 4.15 0.00 -2.36
CA PHE A 111 5.51 -0.53 -2.40
C PHE A 111 5.58 -2.06 -2.27
N GLY A 112 4.55 -2.70 -1.71
CA GLY A 112 4.47 -4.17 -1.62
C GLY A 112 5.68 -4.79 -0.91
N ASN A 113 6.21 -4.10 0.10
CA ASN A 113 7.47 -4.42 0.77
C ASN A 113 7.29 -4.98 2.19
N VAL A 114 6.06 -5.38 2.55
CA VAL A 114 5.70 -5.94 3.85
C VAL A 114 4.99 -7.28 3.66
N ASP A 115 5.53 -8.33 4.24
CA ASP A 115 5.04 -9.71 4.17
C ASP A 115 4.63 -10.22 5.57
N LEU A 116 3.62 -11.09 5.66
CA LEU A 116 3.18 -11.72 6.91
C LEU A 116 3.38 -13.24 6.88
N ILE A 117 4.09 -13.78 7.88
CA ILE A 117 4.25 -15.22 8.09
C ILE A 117 2.96 -15.80 8.67
N GLY A 118 2.55 -16.97 8.15
CA GLY A 118 1.41 -17.72 8.70
C GLY A 118 0.08 -17.48 7.97
N LYS A 119 0.12 -17.32 6.64
CA LYS A 119 -1.03 -17.24 5.71
C LYS A 119 -2.25 -16.47 6.26
N PRO A 120 -2.29 -15.14 6.16
CA PRO A 120 -3.53 -14.47 5.80
C PRO A 120 -3.77 -14.76 4.30
N ILE A 121 -4.61 -15.73 3.99
CA ILE A 121 -4.94 -16.08 2.60
C ILE A 121 -5.77 -14.91 2.03
N TRP A 122 -5.12 -14.01 1.29
CA TRP A 122 -5.79 -12.95 0.52
C TRP A 122 -6.17 -13.39 -0.90
N LEU A 123 -5.94 -14.66 -1.24
CA LEU A 123 -6.21 -15.27 -2.55
C LEU A 123 -6.88 -16.64 -2.38
N THR A 124 -8.12 -16.65 -1.88
CA THR A 124 -9.19 -17.60 -2.23
C THR A 124 -10.52 -16.91 -1.99
#